data_AF-A0A2K9BT07-F1
#
_entry.id   AF-A0A2K9BT07-F1
#
_cell.length_a   1.000
_cell.length_b   1.000
_cell.length_c   1.000
_cell.angle_alpha   90.00
_cell.angle_beta   90.00
_cell.angle_gamma   90.00
#
_symmetry.space_group_name_H-M   'P 1'
#
loop_
_entity.id
_entity.type
_entity.pdbx_description
1 polymer ?
#
loop_
_entity_poly.entity_id
_entity_poly.type
_entity_poly.pdbx_seq_one_letter_code
_entity_poly.pdbx_strand_id
1 'polypeptide(L)'
;MASQGELDVIHVNGEALYRECSDQHHHHHIVCHECGRTIEIEIPGLEQWIDKAAKQLKYQTIAHELEIFDLCPKCAAKHAIEPPLSVGTSPKDGPLTTPDDTGRRRSNK
;
A
#
# COMPACT_ATOMS: atom_id res chain seq x y z
N MET A 1 -22.47 15.02 -24.37
CA MET A 1 -22.59 15.13 -22.90
C MET A 1 -22.25 13.74 -22.38
N ALA A 2 -21.11 13.57 -21.72
CA ALA A 2 -20.76 12.26 -21.15
C ALA A 2 -21.64 12.03 -19.92
N SER A 3 -22.31 10.88 -19.88
CA SER A 3 -23.11 10.40 -18.76
C SER A 3 -22.25 10.33 -17.50
N GLN A 4 -22.78 10.72 -16.35
CA GLN A 4 -22.08 10.54 -15.07
C GLN A 4 -21.69 9.06 -14.91
N GLY A 5 -20.39 8.78 -14.72
CA GLY A 5 -19.86 7.44 -14.47
C GLY A 5 -19.30 6.68 -15.68
N GLU A 6 -19.33 7.27 -16.88
CA GLU A 6 -18.81 6.59 -18.09
C GLU A 6 -17.33 6.92 -18.34
N LEU A 7 -16.85 8.06 -17.81
CA LEU A 7 -15.49 8.52 -17.98
C LEU A 7 -14.82 8.80 -16.63
N ASP A 8 -13.67 8.17 -16.41
CA ASP A 8 -12.75 8.46 -15.33
C ASP A 8 -11.65 9.44 -15.79
N VAL A 9 -11.23 10.34 -14.90
CA VAL A 9 -10.28 11.42 -15.20
C VAL A 9 -9.07 11.34 -14.29
N ILE A 10 -7.94 10.95 -14.86
CA ILE A 10 -6.68 10.79 -14.14
C ILE A 10 -5.76 11.95 -14.51
N HIS A 11 -5.14 12.58 -13.52
CA HIS A 11 -4.15 13.64 -13.74
C HIS A 11 -2.73 13.08 -13.61
N VAL A 12 -1.96 13.05 -14.71
CA VAL A 12 -0.56 12.60 -14.73
C VAL A 12 0.30 13.68 -15.36
N ASN A 13 1.33 14.16 -14.65
CA ASN A 13 2.30 15.15 -15.16
C ASN A 13 1.66 16.44 -15.72
N GLY A 14 0.50 16.85 -15.20
CA GLY A 14 -0.22 18.03 -15.66
C GLY A 14 -1.13 17.80 -16.88
N GLU A 15 -1.20 16.57 -17.38
CA GLU A 15 -2.12 16.16 -18.44
C GLU A 15 -3.34 15.43 -17.83
N ALA A 16 -4.52 15.69 -18.38
CA ALA A 16 -5.73 14.95 -18.06
C ALA A 16 -5.90 13.78 -19.03
N LEU A 17 -5.90 12.57 -18.49
CA LEU A 17 -6.20 11.34 -19.22
C LEU A 17 -7.64 10.95 -18.94
N TYR A 18 -8.41 10.78 -20.01
CA TYR A 18 -9.80 10.34 -19.94
C TYR A 18 -9.86 8.86 -20.27
N ARG A 19 -10.50 8.07 -19.41
CA ARG A 19 -10.74 6.64 -19.64
C ARG A 19 -12.22 6.37 -19.68
N GLU A 20 -12.66 5.58 -20.65
CA GLU A 20 -13.98 4.94 -20.63
C GLU A 20 -14.00 3.80 -19.61
N CYS A 21 -14.83 3.92 -18.58
CA CYS A 21 -15.07 2.86 -17.61
C CYS A 21 -16.10 1.89 -18.19
N SER A 22 -15.68 0.64 -18.42
CA SER A 22 -16.51 -0.38 -19.06
C SER A 22 -17.61 -0.96 -18.17
N ASP A 23 -17.65 -0.61 -16.89
CA ASP A 23 -18.61 -1.18 -15.93
C ASP A 23 -19.12 -0.14 -14.93
N GLN A 24 -20.41 -0.22 -14.60
CA GLN A 24 -21.08 0.64 -13.60
C GLN A 24 -20.84 0.16 -12.17
N HIS A 25 -20.11 -0.94 -11.98
CA HIS A 25 -19.73 -1.44 -10.67
C HIS A 25 -18.61 -0.60 -10.06
N HIS A 26 -18.73 -0.32 -8.75
CA HIS A 26 -17.71 0.40 -7.99
C HIS A 26 -16.40 -0.37 -7.99
N HIS A 27 -15.39 0.15 -8.67
CA HIS A 27 -14.03 -0.38 -8.69
C HIS A 27 -13.05 0.74 -8.37
N HIS A 28 -11.88 0.40 -7.84
CA HIS A 28 -10.80 1.36 -7.59
C HIS A 28 -9.66 1.12 -8.57
N HIS A 29 -8.75 2.08 -8.69
CA HIS A 29 -7.64 1.98 -9.62
C HIS A 29 -6.29 2.09 -8.92
N ILE A 30 -5.32 1.31 -9.41
CA ILE A 30 -3.90 1.59 -9.19
C ILE A 30 -3.31 2.14 -10.48
N VAL A 31 -2.77 3.35 -10.43
CA VAL A 31 -2.21 4.10 -11.55
C VAL A 31 -0.69 4.22 -11.43
N CYS A 32 0.01 3.89 -12.51
CA CYS A 32 1.45 4.14 -12.62
C CYS A 32 1.72 5.63 -12.83
N HIS A 33 2.37 6.32 -11.90
CA HIS A 33 2.66 7.76 -12.07
C HIS A 33 3.76 8.06 -13.12
N GLU A 34 4.50 7.05 -13.60
CA GLU A 34 5.48 7.23 -14.70
C GLU A 34 4.86 7.05 -16.09
N CYS A 35 4.01 6.03 -16.27
CA CYS A 35 3.54 5.64 -17.60
C CYS A 35 2.02 5.61 -17.77
N GLY A 36 1.26 5.97 -16.74
CA GLY A 36 -0.21 5.98 -16.75
C GLY A 36 -0.88 4.59 -16.79
N ARG A 37 -0.09 3.50 -16.82
CA ARG A 37 -0.66 2.13 -16.79
C ARG A 37 -1.54 1.99 -15.56
N THR A 38 -2.78 1.60 -15.79
CA THR A 38 -3.77 1.46 -14.72
C THR A 38 -4.33 0.05 -14.67
N ILE A 39 -4.63 -0.40 -13.46
CA ILE A 39 -5.23 -1.70 -13.18
C ILE A 39 -6.42 -1.46 -12.26
N GLU A 40 -7.58 -2.03 -12.60
CA GLU A 40 -8.74 -2.10 -11.73
C GLU A 40 -8.47 -3.06 -10.57
N ILE A 41 -8.84 -2.64 -9.36
CA ILE A 41 -8.69 -3.41 -8.15
C ILE A 41 -10.00 -3.42 -7.37
N GLU A 42 -10.25 -4.55 -6.71
CA GLU A 42 -11.25 -4.69 -5.67
C GLU A 42 -10.52 -4.77 -4.33
N ILE A 43 -10.95 -3.98 -3.35
CA ILE A 43 -10.39 -4.01 -2.00
C ILE A 43 -11.42 -4.67 -1.08
N PRO A 44 -11.23 -5.95 -0.72
CA PRO A 44 -12.22 -6.67 0.07
C PRO A 44 -12.52 -5.95 1.39
N GLY A 45 -13.80 -5.65 1.61
CA GLY A 45 -14.30 -5.05 2.85
C GLY A 45 -14.14 -3.53 2.96
N LEU A 46 -13.51 -2.85 2.01
CA LEU A 46 -13.38 -1.38 2.04
C LEU A 46 -14.75 -0.69 2.00
N GLU A 47 -15.61 -1.06 1.06
CA GLU A 47 -16.97 -0.52 0.92
C GLU A 47 -17.77 -0.64 2.23
N GLN A 48 -17.72 -1.82 2.85
CA GLN A 48 -18.42 -2.08 4.11
C GLN A 48 -17.86 -1.25 5.28
N TRP A 49 -16.54 -1.00 5.27
CA TRP A 49 -15.91 -0.17 6.29
C TRP A 49 -16.30 1.31 6.12
N ILE A 50 -16.30 1.83 4.89
CA ILE A 50 -16.72 3.20 4.57
C ILE A 50 -18.18 3.42 5.01
N ASP A 51 -19.07 2.49 4.65
CA ASP A 51 -20.47 2.51 5.06
C ASP A 51 -20.66 2.54 6.58
N LYS A 52 -19.88 1.75 7.31
CA LYS A 52 -19.94 1.71 8.78
C LYS A 52 -19.47 3.02 9.39
N ALA A 53 -18.34 3.55 8.93
CA ALA A 53 -17.78 4.81 9.41
C ALA A 53 -18.76 5.98 9.17
N ALA A 54 -19.35 6.04 7.98
CA ALA A 54 -20.40 6.99 7.62
C ALA A 54 -21.59 6.97 8.57
N LYS A 55 -22.14 5.76 8.80
CA LYS A 55 -23.31 5.54 9.65
C LYS A 55 -23.06 5.93 11.10
N GLN A 56 -21.87 5.63 11.63
CA GLN A 56 -21.48 6.02 12.98
C GLN A 56 -21.49 7.55 13.17
N LEU A 57 -21.15 8.28 12.11
CA LEU A 57 -21.12 9.74 12.10
C LEU A 57 -22.43 10.38 11.60
N LYS A 58 -23.46 9.57 11.35
CA LYS A 58 -24.80 10.01 10.88
C LYS A 58 -24.81 10.69 9.51
N TYR A 59 -23.86 10.37 8.64
CA TYR A 59 -23.95 10.72 7.22
C TYR A 59 -24.99 9.85 6.51
N GLN A 60 -25.66 10.41 5.50
CA GLN A 60 -26.78 9.75 4.81
C GLN A 60 -26.50 9.41 3.35
N THR A 61 -25.64 10.18 2.69
CA THR A 61 -25.24 9.96 1.29
C THR A 61 -23.74 10.12 1.20
N ILE A 62 -23.04 9.02 0.95
CA ILE A 62 -21.58 8.96 0.86
C ILE A 62 -21.26 8.74 -0.61
N ALA A 63 -20.48 9.66 -1.17
CA ALA A 63 -19.67 9.38 -2.34
C ALA A 63 -18.22 9.28 -1.86
N HIS A 64 -17.48 8.30 -2.35
CA HIS A 64 -16.05 8.20 -2.10
C HIS A 64 -15.31 7.92 -3.40
N GLU A 65 -14.08 8.41 -3.43
CA GLU A 65 -13.14 8.26 -4.52
C GLU A 65 -11.86 7.73 -3.90
N LEU A 66 -11.32 6.65 -4.47
CA LEU A 66 -10.06 6.07 -4.06
C LEU A 66 -9.24 5.76 -5.30
N GLU A 67 -8.08 6.38 -5.37
CA GLU A 67 -7.09 6.17 -6.41
C GLU A 67 -5.73 5.94 -5.74
N ILE A 68 -5.01 4.91 -6.19
CA ILE A 68 -3.70 4.55 -5.66
C ILE A 68 -2.66 4.86 -6.75
N PHE A 69 -1.63 5.62 -6.40
CA PHE A 69 -0.54 5.94 -7.32
C PHE A 69 0.75 5.25 -6.89
N ASP A 70 1.39 4.53 -7.80
CA ASP A 70 2.68 3.86 -7.56
C ASP A 70 3.47 3.70 -8.88
N LEU A 71 4.59 2.99 -8.88
CA LEU A 71 5.26 2.51 -10.08
C LEU A 71 4.76 1.12 -10.45
N CYS A 72 4.30 0.94 -11.70
CA CYS A 72 4.04 -0.40 -12.19
C CYS A 72 5.35 -1.23 -12.24
N PRO A 73 5.27 -2.57 -12.20
CA PRO A 73 6.47 -3.43 -12.18
C PRO A 73 7.47 -3.15 -13.32
N LYS A 74 6.96 -2.77 -14.51
CA LYS A 74 7.81 -2.41 -15.65
C LYS A 74 8.60 -1.12 -15.43
N CYS A 75 8.01 -0.13 -14.77
CA CYS A 75 8.65 1.14 -14.47
C CYS A 75 9.60 0.98 -13.28
N ALA A 76 9.15 0.31 -12.20
CA ALA A 76 9.99 -0.02 -11.06
C ALA A 76 11.29 -0.75 -11.47
N ALA A 77 11.21 -1.70 -12.42
CA ALA A 77 12.39 -2.40 -12.93
C ALA A 77 13.40 -1.50 -13.67
N LYS A 78 12.98 -0.37 -14.26
CA LYS A 78 13.92 0.62 -14.86
C LYS A 78 14.71 1.35 -13.78
N HIS A 79 14.08 1.59 -12.62
CA HIS A 79 14.69 2.28 -11.47
C HIS A 79 15.48 1.34 -10.56
N ALA A 80 15.26 0.02 -10.66
CA ALA A 80 15.96 -0.99 -9.87
C ALA A 80 17.47 -1.14 -10.23
N ILE A 81 17.99 -0.32 -11.15
CA ILE A 81 19.41 -0.26 -11.51
C ILE A 81 20.14 0.77 -10.62
N GLU A 82 20.01 0.67 -9.31
CA GLU A 82 21.08 1.02 -8.36
C GLU A 82 21.04 -0.02 -7.23
N PRO A 83 21.97 -1.00 -7.19
CA PRO A 83 22.08 -1.86 -6.02
C PRO A 83 22.39 -0.96 -4.81
N PRO A 84 21.77 -1.19 -3.64
CA PRO A 84 22.14 -0.46 -2.44
C PRO A 84 23.64 -0.65 -2.24
N LEU A 85 24.37 0.46 -2.16
CA LEU A 85 25.78 0.50 -1.74
C LEU A 85 25.94 -0.49 -0.60
N SER A 86 26.82 -1.48 -0.81
CA SER A 86 27.13 -2.53 0.15
C SER A 86 27.42 -1.93 1.53
N VAL A 87 26.47 -2.02 2.46
CA VAL A 87 26.77 -1.88 3.89
C VAL A 87 27.65 -3.07 4.23
N GLY A 88 28.90 -2.78 4.61
CA GLY A 88 29.92 -3.78 4.90
C GLY A 88 29.43 -4.81 5.90
N THR A 89 29.64 -6.08 5.56
CA THR A 89 29.57 -7.21 6.49
C THR A 89 30.62 -7.02 7.58
N SER A 90 30.19 -6.68 8.79
CA SER A 90 31.00 -6.89 9.98
C SER A 90 30.94 -8.37 10.36
N PRO A 91 32.05 -9.13 10.34
CA PRO A 91 32.12 -10.37 11.08
C PRO A 91 32.39 -10.03 12.56
N LYS A 92 31.80 -10.80 13.48
CA LYS A 92 32.46 -11.51 14.60
C LYS A 92 31.40 -11.92 15.62
N ASP A 93 30.87 -13.13 15.44
CA ASP A 93 30.36 -13.91 16.56
C ASP A 93 31.50 -14.07 17.59
N GLY A 94 31.30 -13.51 18.77
CA GLY A 94 32.10 -13.82 19.97
C GLY A 94 31.38 -14.91 20.77
N PRO A 95 32.10 -15.87 21.37
CA PRO A 95 31.45 -17.00 22.05
C PRO A 95 30.70 -16.52 23.29
N LEU A 96 29.42 -16.90 23.39
CA LEU A 96 28.59 -16.70 24.56
C LEU A 96 29.08 -17.63 25.68
N THR A 97 29.95 -17.14 26.56
CA THR A 97 30.32 -17.85 27.78
C THR A 97 29.17 -17.79 28.78
N THR A 98 28.63 -18.95 29.17
CA THR A 98 27.67 -19.07 30.28
C THR A 98 28.40 -18.89 31.62
N PRO A 99 27.90 -18.08 32.56
CA PRO A 99 28.37 -18.13 33.94
C PRO A 99 27.74 -19.35 34.65
N ASP A 100 28.60 -20.30 35.01
CA ASP A 100 28.37 -21.27 36.09
C ASP A 100 28.47 -20.49 37.41
N ASP A 101 27.35 -20.23 38.09
CA ASP A 101 27.39 -19.72 39.47
C ASP A 101 26.51 -20.57 40.38
N THR A 102 27.24 -21.33 41.19
CA THR A 102 26.82 -22.23 42.25
C THR A 102 26.21 -21.46 43.42
N GLY A 103 25.02 -20.89 43.21
CA GLY A 103 24.25 -20.17 44.22
C GLY A 103 23.40 -21.06 45.15
N ARG A 104 23.96 -22.09 45.79
CA ARG A 104 23.24 -22.87 46.84
C ARG A 104 23.18 -22.07 48.14
N ARG A 105 22.15 -21.22 48.28
CA ARG A 105 21.85 -20.50 49.53
C ARG A 105 21.51 -21.49 50.66
N ARG A 106 22.16 -21.28 51.81
CA ARG A 106 21.82 -21.90 53.09
C ARG A 106 20.62 -21.21 53.74
N SER A 107 19.92 -22.02 54.54
CA SER A 107 19.25 -21.68 55.82
C SER A 107 17.74 -21.40 55.86
N ASN A 108 17.08 -22.27 56.64
CA ASN A 108 15.94 -22.08 57.56
C ASN A 108 14.62 -21.48 57.05
N LYS A 109 13.59 -22.33 56.94
CA LYS A 109 12.61 -22.59 58.01
C LYS A 109 11.79 -23.83 57.67
#